data_AF-A0AAJ4SJD9-F1
#
_entry.id   AF-A0AAJ4SJD9-F1
#
_cell.length_a   1.000
_cell.length_b   1.000
_cell.length_c   1.000
_cell.angle_alpha   90.00
_cell.angle_beta   90.00
_cell.angle_gamma   90.00
#
_symmetry.space_group_name_H-M   'P 1'
#
loop_
_entity.id
_entity.type
_entity.pdbx_description
1 polymer ?
#
loop_
_entity_poly.entity_id
_entity_poly.type
_entity_poly.pdbx_seq_one_letter_code
_entity_poly.pdbx_strand_id
1 'polypeptide(L)'
;MNTNENIIQIMPVPENLYALYHNDEGDEVGFPIVCMALTKDGDIKFCDVDDSGYIDIAKSNDIRKYNSETYHFSKLSRKNQK
;
A
#
# COMPACT_ATOMS: atom_id res chain seq x y z
N MET A 1 -14.46 10.17 7.77
CA MET A 1 -14.32 8.99 6.88
C MET A 1 -15.63 8.84 6.12
N ASN A 2 -15.60 8.95 4.78
CA ASN A 2 -16.80 8.75 3.96
C ASN A 2 -17.07 7.25 3.87
N THR A 3 -18.15 6.77 4.47
CA THR A 3 -18.47 5.34 4.65
C THR A 3 -19.06 4.66 3.41
N ASN A 4 -18.79 5.16 2.20
CA ASN A 4 -19.43 4.66 0.97
C ASN A 4 -18.61 3.60 0.20
N GLU A 5 -17.38 3.32 0.65
CA GLU A 5 -16.62 2.18 0.14
C GLU A 5 -17.06 0.93 0.92
N ASN A 6 -18.17 0.32 0.52
CA ASN A 6 -18.61 -0.96 1.07
C ASN A 6 -17.55 -2.01 0.71
N ILE A 7 -16.65 -2.29 1.64
CA ILE A 7 -15.71 -3.41 1.56
C ILE A 7 -16.52 -4.71 1.58
N ILE A 8 -16.32 -5.54 0.57
CA ILE A 8 -17.01 -6.84 0.45
C ILE A 8 -16.10 -8.02 0.78
N GLN A 9 -14.78 -7.84 0.73
CA GLN A 9 -13.81 -8.88 1.08
C GLN A 9 -12.48 -8.27 1.55
N ILE A 10 -11.90 -8.86 2.60
CA ILE A 10 -10.51 -8.64 3.02
C ILE A 10 -9.67 -9.83 2.58
N MET A 11 -8.47 -9.57 2.05
CA MET A 11 -7.57 -10.58 1.49
C MET A 11 -6.15 -10.43 2.07
N PRO A 12 -5.42 -11.54 2.23
CA PRO A 12 -4.01 -11.48 2.59
C PRO A 12 -3.20 -10.80 1.48
N VAL A 13 -2.12 -10.14 1.86
CA VAL A 13 -1.21 -9.43 0.96
C VAL A 13 0.15 -10.14 0.90
N PRO A 14 0.91 -10.05 -0.21
CA PRO A 14 2.30 -10.49 -0.21
C PRO A 14 3.13 -9.71 0.83
N GLU A 15 3.98 -10.42 1.57
CA GLU A 15 4.75 -9.88 2.70
C GLU A 15 5.72 -8.74 2.32
N ASN A 16 6.03 -8.58 1.04
CA ASN A 16 6.99 -7.59 0.56
C ASN A 16 6.36 -6.35 -0.08
N LEU A 17 5.11 -6.05 0.24
CA LEU A 17 4.47 -4.80 -0.18
C LEU A 17 4.50 -3.75 0.93
N TYR A 18 4.89 -2.54 0.55
CA TYR A 18 4.98 -1.39 1.44
C TYR A 18 4.36 -0.17 0.76
N ALA A 19 3.79 0.74 1.54
CA ALA A 19 3.51 2.11 1.11
C ALA A 19 4.70 2.99 1.49
N LEU A 20 5.19 3.80 0.54
CA LEU A 20 6.26 4.76 0.81
C LEU A 20 5.71 6.19 0.80
N TYR A 21 5.93 6.91 1.89
CA TYR A 21 5.55 8.32 2.04
C TYR A 21 6.77 9.16 2.40
N HIS A 22 6.64 10.48 2.26
CA HIS A 22 7.64 11.42 2.79
C HIS A 22 7.14 11.94 4.14
N ASN A 23 7.98 11.89 5.17
CA ASN A 23 7.69 12.51 6.46
C ASN A 23 7.86 14.04 6.39
N ASP A 24 7.63 14.74 7.51
CA ASP A 24 7.76 16.20 7.58
C ASP A 24 9.20 16.71 7.33
N GLU A 25 10.20 15.83 7.50
CA GLU A 25 11.62 16.11 7.24
C GLU A 25 12.01 15.87 5.78
N GLY A 26 11.11 15.30 4.98
CA GLY A 26 11.32 14.95 3.58
C GLY A 26 11.96 13.58 3.36
N ASP A 27 12.15 12.78 4.41
CA ASP A 27 12.66 11.42 4.30
C ASP A 27 11.57 10.45 3.84
N GLU A 28 11.94 9.54 2.95
CA GLU A 28 11.05 8.46 2.52
C GLU A 28 10.96 7.38 3.61
N VAL A 29 9.76 7.15 4.12
CA VAL A 29 9.46 6.16 5.16
C VAL A 29 8.52 5.10 4.59
N GLY A 30 8.82 3.84 4.87
CA GLY A 30 8.05 2.70 4.40
C GLY A 30 7.18 2.06 5.48
N PHE A 31 5.90 1.90 5.18
CA PHE A 31 4.91 1.24 6.03
C PHE A 31 4.46 -0.07 5.39
N PRO A 32 4.44 -1.20 6.11
CA PRO A 32 4.06 -2.47 5.54
C PRO A 32 2.57 -2.47 5.17
N ILE A 33 2.23 -3.03 4.01
CA ILE A 33 0.84 -3.35 3.70
C ILE A 33 0.47 -4.60 4.47
N VAL A 34 -0.63 -4.56 5.22
CA VAL A 34 -1.10 -5.68 6.05
C VAL A 34 -2.28 -6.43 5.46
N CYS A 35 -3.08 -5.78 4.60
CA CYS A 35 -4.16 -6.45 3.87
C CYS A 35 -4.55 -5.72 2.58
N MET A 36 -5.34 -6.40 1.75
CA MET A 36 -6.05 -5.83 0.62
C MET A 36 -7.55 -5.89 0.85
N ALA A 37 -8.29 -4.87 0.44
CA ALA A 37 -9.75 -4.82 0.54
C ALA A 37 -10.38 -4.67 -0.85
N LEU A 38 -11.27 -5.60 -1.21
CA LEU A 38 -12.10 -5.51 -2.41
C LEU A 38 -13.35 -4.68 -2.11
N THR A 39 -13.59 -3.65 -2.89
CA THR A 39 -14.80 -2.83 -2.80
C THR A 39 -15.92 -3.40 -3.66
N LYS A 40 -17.16 -3.01 -3.38
CA LYS A 40 -18.34 -3.32 -4.23
C LYS A 40 -18.19 -2.88 -5.69
N ASP A 41 -17.34 -1.89 -5.96
CA ASP A 41 -17.13 -1.31 -7.29
C ASP A 41 -16.03 -2.06 -8.07
N GLY A 42 -15.42 -3.08 -7.47
CA GLY A 42 -14.38 -3.90 -8.08
C GLY A 42 -12.96 -3.37 -7.87
N ASP A 43 -12.78 -2.31 -7.08
CA ASP A 43 -11.46 -1.76 -6.78
C ASP A 43 -10.77 -2.56 -5.66
N ILE A 44 -9.43 -2.61 -5.74
CA ILE A 44 -8.59 -3.10 -4.66
C ILE A 44 -7.95 -1.92 -3.93
N LYS A 45 -8.21 -1.83 -2.62
CA LYS A 45 -7.51 -0.95 -1.70
C LYS A 45 -6.38 -1.72 -1.02
N PHE A 46 -5.26 -1.05 -0.80
CA PHE A 46 -4.14 -1.58 -0.02
C PHE A 46 -4.16 -0.87 1.33
N CYS A 47 -4.08 -1.63 2.42
CA CYS A 47 -4.12 -1.05 3.75
C CYS A 47 -2.76 -1.20 4.44
N ASP A 48 -2.15 -0.08 4.76
CA ASP A 48 -0.89 0.01 5.50
C ASP A 48 -1.15 0.17 7.01
N VAL A 49 -0.11 -0.05 7.81
CA VAL A 49 -0.15 0.13 9.26
C VAL A 49 1.05 0.95 9.72
N ASP A 50 0.81 1.88 10.63
CA ASP A 50 1.87 2.63 11.30
C ASP A 50 2.35 1.97 12.62
N ASP A 51 3.38 2.55 13.23
CA ASP A 51 3.96 2.04 14.48
C ASP A 51 3.00 2.07 15.68
N SER A 52 1.89 2.82 15.58
CA SER A 52 0.84 2.85 16.61
C SER A 52 -0.21 1.75 16.41
N GLY A 53 -0.14 1.01 15.30
CA GLY A 53 -1.14 0.03 14.90
C GLY A 53 -2.35 0.65 14.21
N TYR A 54 -2.28 1.92 13.79
CA TYR A 54 -3.34 2.55 13.02
C TYR A 54 -3.27 2.09 11.56
N ILE A 55 -4.42 1.65 11.04
CA ILE A 55 -4.55 1.16 9.66
C ILE A 55 -5.22 2.23 8.80
N ASP A 56 -4.63 2.54 7.65
CA ASP A 56 -5.20 3.46 6.66
C ASP A 56 -5.20 2.83 5.25
N ILE A 57 -5.79 3.54 4.28
CA ILE A 57 -5.79 3.17 2.87
C ILE A 57 -4.66 3.89 2.16
N ALA A 58 -3.64 3.13 1.78
CA ALA A 58 -2.53 3.62 0.97
C ALA A 58 -2.98 3.92 -0.47
N LYS A 59 -2.46 5.02 -1.04
CA LYS A 59 -2.69 5.33 -2.46
C LYS A 59 -1.93 4.35 -3.33
N SER A 60 -2.55 3.89 -4.42
CA SER A 60 -1.94 2.92 -5.34
C SER A 60 -0.59 3.35 -5.92
N ASN A 61 -0.34 4.66 -6.04
CA ASN A 61 0.93 5.21 -6.54
C ASN A 61 2.06 5.18 -5.52
N ASP A 62 1.77 4.93 -4.25
CA ASP A 62 2.73 4.89 -3.15
C ASP A 62 3.17 3.46 -2.82
N ILE A 63 2.44 2.46 -3.36
CA ILE A 63 2.76 1.06 -3.15
C ILE A 63 4.02 0.65 -3.91
N ARG A 64 4.94 -0.01 -3.20
CA ARG A 64 6.20 -0.52 -3.71
C ARG A 64 6.38 -1.97 -3.27
N LYS A 65 7.10 -2.71 -4.09
CA LYS A 65 7.60 -4.04 -3.76
C LYS A 65 9.02 -3.94 -3.23
N TYR A 66 9.26 -4.47 -2.05
CA TYR A 66 10.56 -4.59 -1.43
C TYR A 66 11.28 -5.86 -1.90
N ASN A 67 12.57 -5.73 -2.21
CA ASN A 67 13.47 -6.85 -2.43
C ASN A 67 14.47 -6.91 -1.27
N SER A 68 14.39 -7.95 -0.45
CA SER A 68 15.26 -8.17 0.71
C SER A 68 16.69 -8.58 0.36
N GLU A 69 16.92 -9.09 -0.86
CA GLU A 69 18.27 -9.45 -1.32
C GLU A 69 19.06 -8.21 -1.72
N THR A 70 18.39 -7.22 -2.31
CA THR A 70 19.03 -5.99 -2.81
C THR A 70 18.72 -4.75 -1.97
N TYR A 71 17.86 -4.87 -0.96
CA TYR A 71 17.39 -3.77 -0.10
C TYR A 71 16.78 -2.60 -0.89
N HIS A 72 16.14 -2.91 -2.03
CA HIS A 72 15.56 -1.89 -2.92
C HIS A 72 14.05 -2.03 -3.09
N PHE A 73 13.40 -0.88 -3.17
CA PHE A 73 11.99 -0.76 -3.53
C PHE A 73 11.81 -0.59 -5.04
N SER A 74 10.76 -1.22 -5.58
CA SER A 74 10.40 -1.14 -6.99
C SER A 74 8.90 -0.87 -7.16
N LYS A 75 8.53 -0.20 -8.25
CA LYS A 75 7.11 0.04 -8.59
C LYS A 75 6.44 -1.27 -9.00
N LEU A 76 5.19 -1.46 -8.59
CA LEU A 76 4.39 -2.65 -8.91
C LEU A 76 4.11 -2.81 -10.41
N SER A 77 3.86 -1.73 -11.13
CA SER A 77 3.69 -1.76 -12.59
C SER A 77 4.74 -0.90 -13.27
N ARG A 78 5.30 -1.46 -14.35
CA ARG A 78 5.96 -0.64 -15.36
C ARG A 78 4.84 -0.01 -16.17
N LYS A 79 4.57 1.30 -15.99
CA LYS A 79 3.94 2.03 -17.10
C LYS A 79 4.91 1.89 -18.26
N ASN A 80 4.56 1.10 -19.27
CA ASN A 80 5.22 1.17 -20.56
C ASN A 80 5.09 2.65 -20.98
N GLN A 81 6.19 3.38 -20.94
CA GLN A 81 6.25 4.72 -21.54
C GLN A 81 6.00 4.49 -23.03
N LYS A 82 4.85 4.96 -23.52
CA LYS A 82 4.63 5.20 -24.94
C LYS A 82 5.24 6.55 -25.29
#